data_AF-A0A426XME1-F1
#
_entry.id   AF-A0A426XME1-F1
#
_cell.length_a   1.000
_cell.length_b   1.000
_cell.length_c   1.000
_cell.angle_alpha   90.00
_cell.angle_beta   90.00
_cell.angle_gamma   90.00
#
_symmetry.space_group_name_H-M   'P 1'
#
loop_
_entity.id
_entity.type
_entity.pdbx_description
1 polymer ?
#
loop_
_entity_poly.entity_id
_entity_poly.type
_entity_poly.pdbx_seq_one_letter_code
_entity_poly.pdbx_strand_id
1 'polypeptide(L)'
;MSEFYHTTPKDKRPAVFGMTASPVNLKGMVQEDCAIKIRNLESKLDSIVCTVKDRRELEKHVPMPLEIIVQYDKAAVLWSLHEQIKQMEVEVEQAAHSSSRKSKWQFMGARDAGSKDELRLVYGVSERTESDGAANLIQKLRAINYALGELGQWCAYKVAHSFLTALQNDERANYQLDVKFQESYLQKVVALLQCQLSEGAVNDGGKNGADVHSFDAQSVEEIEEGELPNSHGRWH
;
A
#
# COMPACT_ATOMS: atom_id res chain seq x y z
N MET A 1 25.06 -31.88 -14.74
CA MET A 1 24.59 -33.27 -14.58
C MET A 1 24.89 -34.15 -15.81
N SER A 2 25.14 -33.58 -16.99
CA SER A 2 25.28 -34.35 -18.23
C SER A 2 26.58 -35.15 -18.39
N GLU A 3 27.71 -34.65 -17.87
CA GLU A 3 29.02 -35.20 -18.23
C GLU A 3 29.34 -36.53 -17.53
N PHE A 4 28.88 -36.75 -16.30
CA PHE A 4 29.15 -37.97 -15.55
C PHE A 4 28.00 -38.98 -15.64
N TYR A 5 26.75 -38.52 -15.58
CA TYR A 5 25.58 -39.40 -15.53
C TYR A 5 25.30 -40.07 -16.89
N HIS A 6 25.39 -39.31 -17.99
CA HIS A 6 25.09 -39.86 -19.32
C HIS A 6 26.25 -40.67 -19.92
N THR A 7 27.48 -40.47 -19.45
CA THR A 7 28.65 -41.28 -19.82
C THR A 7 28.73 -42.59 -19.03
N THR A 8 28.12 -42.64 -17.84
CA THR A 8 28.02 -43.86 -17.04
C THR A 8 27.03 -44.84 -17.70
N PRO A 9 27.41 -46.13 -17.87
CA PRO A 9 26.52 -47.16 -18.40
C PRO A 9 25.27 -47.29 -17.52
N LYS A 10 24.11 -47.55 -18.15
CA LYS A 10 22.79 -47.51 -17.48
C LYS A 10 22.75 -48.33 -16.18
N ASP A 11 23.38 -49.49 -16.17
CA ASP A 11 23.37 -50.43 -15.03
C ASP A 11 24.18 -49.96 -13.82
N LYS A 12 24.98 -48.89 -13.98
CA LYS A 12 25.81 -48.30 -12.92
C LYS A 12 25.40 -46.87 -12.56
N ARG A 13 24.31 -46.37 -13.14
CA ARG A 13 23.82 -45.02 -12.85
C ARG A 13 23.27 -44.96 -11.42
N PRO A 14 23.63 -43.94 -10.64
CA PRO A 14 23.02 -43.74 -9.33
C PRO A 14 21.54 -43.37 -9.49
N ALA A 15 20.70 -43.76 -8.54
CA ALA A 15 19.30 -43.35 -8.53
C ALA A 15 19.19 -41.82 -8.31
N VAL A 16 18.36 -41.15 -9.11
CA VAL A 16 18.11 -39.71 -9.00
C VAL A 16 16.79 -39.50 -8.27
N PHE A 17 16.82 -38.72 -7.20
CA PHE A 17 15.65 -38.29 -6.46
C PHE A 17 15.60 -36.77 -6.39
N GLY A 18 14.47 -36.18 -6.76
CA GLY A 18 14.26 -34.75 -6.76
C GLY A 18 12.86 -34.40 -6.27
N MET A 19 12.78 -33.37 -5.42
CA MET A 19 11.52 -32.81 -4.96
C MET A 19 11.35 -31.43 -5.57
N THR A 20 10.18 -31.15 -6.12
CA THR A 20 9.81 -29.82 -6.61
C THR A 20 8.35 -29.56 -6.31
N ALA A 21 8.02 -28.33 -5.92
CA ALA A 21 6.64 -27.90 -5.75
C ALA A 21 5.91 -27.79 -7.11
N SER A 22 6.64 -27.47 -8.19
CA SER A 22 6.11 -27.46 -9.55
C SER A 22 7.17 -27.94 -10.56
N PRO A 23 6.87 -28.92 -11.42
CA PRO A 23 7.82 -29.43 -12.40
C PRO A 23 8.04 -28.48 -13.59
N VAL A 24 7.08 -27.59 -13.89
CA VAL A 24 7.13 -26.67 -15.03
C VAL A 24 6.55 -25.30 -14.69
N ASN A 25 7.07 -24.25 -15.32
CA ASN A 25 6.51 -22.90 -15.17
C ASN A 25 5.30 -22.73 -16.10
N LEU A 26 4.11 -22.50 -15.53
CA LEU A 26 2.83 -22.44 -16.26
C LEU A 26 2.61 -21.12 -17.02
N LYS A 27 3.48 -20.11 -16.84
CA LYS A 27 3.29 -18.78 -17.43
C LYS A 27 3.24 -18.83 -18.96
N GLY A 28 2.08 -18.53 -19.53
CA GLY A 28 1.87 -18.41 -20.98
C GLY A 28 1.89 -19.73 -21.75
N MET A 29 1.68 -20.87 -21.07
CA MET A 29 1.68 -22.19 -21.69
C MET A 29 0.27 -22.70 -21.94
N VAL A 30 0.09 -23.39 -23.07
CA VAL A 30 -1.09 -24.23 -23.32
C VAL A 30 -0.84 -25.61 -22.68
N GLN A 31 -1.91 -26.36 -22.39
CA GLN A 31 -1.85 -27.62 -21.65
C GLN A 31 -0.96 -28.67 -22.33
N GLU A 32 -0.95 -28.75 -23.65
CA GLU A 32 -0.12 -29.68 -24.43
C GLU A 32 1.38 -29.42 -24.23
N ASP A 33 1.78 -28.15 -24.14
CA ASP A 33 3.18 -27.77 -23.92
C ASP A 33 3.66 -28.19 -22.53
N CYS A 34 2.75 -28.25 -21.54
CA CYS A 34 3.08 -28.68 -20.18
C CYS A 34 3.46 -30.18 -20.16
N ALA A 35 2.70 -31.02 -20.85
CA ALA A 35 2.97 -32.45 -20.95
C ALA A 35 4.33 -32.72 -21.63
N ILE A 36 4.64 -31.97 -22.70
CA ILE A 36 5.93 -32.08 -23.40
C ILE A 36 7.08 -31.68 -22.48
N LYS A 37 6.97 -30.58 -21.72
CA LYS A 37 8.01 -30.15 -20.78
C LYS A 37 8.21 -31.14 -19.64
N ILE A 38 7.15 -31.77 -19.14
CA ILE A 38 7.25 -32.82 -18.11
C ILE A 38 7.99 -34.03 -18.67
N ARG A 39 7.63 -34.54 -19.85
CA ARG A 39 8.35 -35.66 -20.49
C ARG A 39 9.82 -35.36 -20.79
N ASN A 40 10.12 -34.13 -21.18
CA ASN A 40 11.49 -33.68 -21.38
C ASN A 40 12.28 -33.65 -20.07
N LEU A 41 11.64 -33.28 -18.96
CA LEU A 41 12.26 -33.31 -17.64
C LEU A 41 12.54 -34.76 -17.22
N GLU A 42 11.56 -35.65 -17.38
CA GLU A 42 11.70 -37.09 -17.10
C GLU A 42 12.86 -37.69 -17.90
N SER A 43 12.94 -37.36 -19.19
CA SER A 43 14.01 -37.86 -20.08
C SER A 43 15.40 -37.32 -19.71
N LYS A 44 15.49 -36.06 -19.24
CA LYS A 44 16.77 -35.45 -18.83
C LYS A 44 17.28 -36.00 -17.50
N LEU A 45 16.37 -36.28 -16.58
CA LEU A 45 16.70 -36.79 -15.24
C LEU A 45 16.68 -38.31 -15.15
N ASP A 46 16.25 -39.01 -16.20
CA ASP A 46 16.06 -40.48 -16.20
C ASP A 46 15.23 -40.90 -14.99
N SER A 47 14.16 -40.15 -14.73
CA SER A 47 13.30 -40.19 -13.53
C SER A 47 11.84 -39.99 -13.93
N ILE A 48 10.91 -40.41 -13.08
CA ILE A 48 9.46 -40.26 -13.32
C ILE A 48 8.93 -39.15 -12.41
N VAL A 49 8.08 -38.27 -12.96
CA VAL A 49 7.41 -37.24 -12.16
C VAL A 49 6.15 -37.82 -11.54
N CYS A 50 6.10 -37.88 -10.21
CA CYS A 50 4.97 -38.38 -9.45
C CYS A 50 4.22 -37.23 -8.75
N THR A 51 2.90 -37.26 -8.78
CA THR A 51 2.03 -36.33 -8.03
C THR A 51 1.11 -37.10 -7.09
N VAL A 52 0.69 -36.46 -6.01
CA VAL A 52 -0.23 -37.06 -5.02
C VAL A 52 -1.60 -37.26 -5.66
N LYS A 53 -2.12 -38.48 -5.60
CA LYS A 53 -3.44 -38.84 -6.16
C LYS A 53 -4.59 -38.47 -5.22
N ASP A 54 -4.51 -38.80 -3.93
CA ASP A 54 -5.55 -38.45 -2.95
C ASP A 54 -5.23 -37.11 -2.30
N ARG A 55 -6.02 -36.09 -2.66
CA ARG A 55 -5.84 -34.73 -2.14
C ARG A 55 -6.55 -34.51 -0.80
N ARG A 56 -7.44 -35.40 -0.37
CA ARG A 56 -8.25 -35.21 0.86
C ARG A 56 -7.40 -35.25 2.12
N GLU A 57 -6.46 -36.20 2.18
CA GLU A 57 -5.52 -36.28 3.30
C GLU A 57 -4.54 -35.09 3.30
N LEU A 58 -4.13 -34.65 2.11
CA LEU A 58 -3.26 -33.50 1.95
C LEU A 58 -3.94 -32.21 2.39
N GLU A 59 -5.20 -31.98 2.00
CA GLU A 59 -5.98 -30.79 2.35
C GLU A 59 -6.26 -30.68 3.86
N LYS A 60 -6.39 -31.82 4.57
CA LYS A 60 -6.53 -31.82 6.03
C LYS A 60 -5.31 -31.21 6.74
N HIS A 61 -4.10 -31.43 6.21
CA HIS A 61 -2.85 -30.99 6.83
C HIS A 61 -2.27 -29.73 6.17
N VAL A 62 -2.63 -29.47 4.91
CA VAL A 62 -2.15 -28.37 4.08
C VAL A 62 -3.34 -27.75 3.32
N PRO A 63 -4.21 -27.00 4.00
CA PRO A 63 -5.34 -26.34 3.35
C PRO A 63 -4.84 -25.26 2.37
N MET A 64 -5.37 -25.27 1.16
CA MET A 64 -5.05 -24.25 0.15
C MET A 64 -5.94 -23.00 0.38
N PRO A 65 -5.37 -21.79 0.40
CA PRO A 65 -6.17 -20.57 0.54
C PRO A 65 -7.08 -20.37 -0.67
N LEU A 66 -8.27 -19.81 -0.43
CA LEU A 66 -9.18 -19.38 -1.49
C LEU A 66 -8.66 -18.09 -2.11
N GLU A 67 -8.52 -18.07 -3.43
CA GLU A 67 -8.17 -16.88 -4.20
C GLU A 67 -9.44 -16.19 -4.68
N ILE A 68 -9.62 -14.93 -4.28
CA ILE A 68 -10.77 -14.10 -4.68
C ILE A 68 -10.23 -12.89 -5.43
N ILE A 69 -10.62 -12.75 -6.69
CA ILE A 69 -10.26 -11.61 -7.54
C ILE A 69 -11.39 -10.59 -7.48
N VAL A 70 -11.14 -9.44 -6.88
CA VAL A 70 -12.10 -8.32 -6.82
C VAL A 70 -11.65 -7.21 -7.76
N GLN A 71 -12.44 -6.94 -8.79
CA GLN A 71 -12.23 -5.84 -9.71
C GLN A 71 -13.09 -4.64 -9.30
N TYR A 72 -12.48 -3.47 -9.12
CA TYR A 72 -13.18 -2.22 -8.85
C TYR A 72 -12.57 -1.08 -9.65
N ASP A 73 -13.42 -0.14 -10.06
CA ASP A 73 -12.98 1.07 -10.77
C ASP A 73 -12.52 2.14 -9.77
N LYS A 74 -11.21 2.20 -9.55
CA LYS A 74 -10.56 3.19 -8.68
C LYS A 74 -10.82 4.63 -9.12
N ALA A 75 -10.82 4.87 -10.43
CA ALA A 75 -10.79 6.20 -10.99
C ALA A 75 -12.17 6.87 -10.91
N ALA A 76 -13.25 6.12 -11.16
CA ALA A 76 -14.60 6.67 -11.13
C ALA A 76 -15.02 7.19 -9.74
N VAL A 77 -14.58 6.55 -8.66
CA VAL A 77 -15.02 6.88 -7.29
C VAL A 77 -14.33 8.14 -6.75
N LEU A 78 -13.08 8.40 -7.14
CA LEU A 78 -12.24 9.45 -6.55
C LEU A 78 -11.90 10.59 -7.53
N TRP A 79 -12.39 10.53 -8.77
CA TRP A 79 -12.11 11.52 -9.81
C TRP A 79 -12.34 12.96 -9.36
N SER A 80 -13.47 13.23 -8.71
CA SER A 80 -13.84 14.57 -8.26
C SER A 80 -12.88 15.12 -7.19
N LEU A 81 -12.33 14.26 -6.34
CA LEU A 81 -11.36 14.63 -5.31
C LEU A 81 -9.98 14.89 -5.94
N HIS A 82 -9.55 14.03 -6.87
CA HIS A 82 -8.32 14.22 -7.64
C HIS A 82 -8.31 15.56 -8.38
N GLU A 83 -9.41 15.89 -9.07
CA GLU A 83 -9.50 17.14 -9.83
C GLU A 83 -9.46 18.36 -8.90
N GLN A 84 -10.13 18.32 -7.76
CA GLN A 84 -10.10 19.42 -6.79
C GLN A 84 -8.71 19.64 -6.18
N ILE A 85 -7.97 18.58 -5.83
CA ILE A 85 -6.60 18.71 -5.31
C ILE A 85 -5.67 19.24 -6.39
N LYS A 86 -5.84 18.81 -7.64
CA LYS A 86 -5.06 19.30 -8.78
C LYS A 86 -5.35 20.77 -9.09
N GLN A 87 -6.60 21.19 -8.95
CA GLN A 87 -6.98 22.60 -9.07
C GLN A 87 -6.30 23.45 -7.99
N MET A 88 -6.26 22.96 -6.75
CA MET A 88 -5.50 23.63 -5.67
C MET A 88 -4.00 23.72 -5.96
N GLU A 89 -3.39 22.70 -6.58
CA GLU A 89 -1.99 22.74 -7.01
C GLU A 89 -1.74 23.89 -8.00
N VAL A 90 -2.59 24.01 -9.02
CA VAL A 90 -2.51 25.08 -10.03
C VAL A 90 -2.72 26.45 -9.41
N GLU A 91 -3.66 26.59 -8.47
CA GLU A 91 -3.89 27.84 -7.75
C GLU A 91 -2.68 28.29 -6.94
N VAL A 92 -2.01 27.36 -6.24
CA VAL A 92 -0.78 27.63 -5.50
C VAL A 92 0.36 28.04 -6.44
N GLU A 93 0.52 27.33 -7.57
CA GLU A 93 1.51 27.70 -8.58
C GLU A 93 1.23 29.12 -9.12
N GLN A 94 0.00 29.43 -9.50
CA GLN A 94 -0.35 30.76 -10.01
C GLN A 94 -0.17 31.88 -8.98
N ALA A 95 -0.47 31.62 -7.71
CA ALA A 95 -0.23 32.55 -6.61
C ALA A 95 1.27 32.84 -6.46
N ALA A 96 2.12 31.81 -6.49
CA ALA A 96 3.57 31.94 -6.43
C ALA A 96 4.14 32.73 -7.63
N HIS A 97 3.69 32.41 -8.85
CA HIS A 97 4.10 33.14 -10.06
C HIS A 97 3.66 34.61 -10.05
N SER A 98 2.46 34.88 -9.54
CA SER A 98 1.91 36.24 -9.42
C SER A 98 2.65 37.07 -8.38
N SER A 99 3.08 36.46 -7.26
CA SER A 99 3.92 37.12 -6.26
C SER A 99 5.29 37.49 -6.85
N SER A 100 5.94 36.55 -7.53
CA SER A 100 7.25 36.75 -8.17
C SER A 100 7.26 37.88 -9.23
N ARG A 101 6.14 38.09 -9.95
CA ARG A 101 6.01 39.20 -10.91
C ARG A 101 5.80 40.55 -10.23
N LYS A 102 5.16 40.60 -9.06
CA LYS A 102 4.95 41.84 -8.29
C LYS A 102 6.23 42.29 -7.56
N SER A 103 7.06 41.37 -7.09
CA SER A 103 8.35 41.69 -6.46
C SER A 103 9.43 42.17 -7.44
N LYS A 104 9.24 41.98 -8.76
CA LYS A 104 10.15 42.49 -9.79
C LYS A 104 10.30 44.02 -9.81
N TRP A 105 9.41 44.76 -9.13
CA TRP A 105 9.51 46.22 -8.92
C TRP A 105 10.31 46.64 -7.67
N GLN A 106 10.91 45.73 -6.90
CA GLN A 106 11.80 46.07 -5.78
C GLN A 106 13.30 46.04 -6.09
N PHE A 107 13.72 45.56 -7.27
CA PHE A 107 15.15 45.49 -7.62
C PHE A 107 15.73 46.80 -8.23
N MET A 108 15.00 47.91 -8.18
CA MET A 108 15.45 49.23 -8.68
C MET A 108 15.69 50.28 -7.58
N GLY A 109 15.75 49.93 -6.29
CA GLY A 109 16.00 50.94 -5.27
C GLY A 109 16.44 50.41 -3.92
N ALA A 110 17.73 50.10 -3.77
CA ALA A 110 18.39 50.05 -2.46
C ALA A 110 19.92 50.25 -2.53
N ARG A 111 20.46 50.79 -3.63
CA ARG A 111 21.89 51.11 -3.73
C ARG A 111 22.24 52.52 -3.25
N ASP A 112 21.27 53.43 -3.18
CA ASP A 112 21.50 54.85 -2.84
C ASP A 112 20.89 55.31 -1.50
N ALA A 113 20.16 54.45 -0.78
CA ALA A 113 19.69 54.77 0.56
C ALA A 113 20.73 54.33 1.59
N GLY A 114 21.73 55.18 1.80
CA GLY A 114 22.62 55.06 2.94
C GLY A 114 21.83 55.01 4.25
N SER A 115 22.39 54.23 5.19
CA SER A 115 22.11 54.24 6.63
C SER A 115 21.14 53.20 7.22
N LYS A 116 21.72 52.54 8.24
CA LYS A 116 21.15 51.79 9.38
C LYS A 116 20.69 50.35 9.14
N ASP A 117 21.52 49.45 9.66
CA ASP A 117 21.39 47.99 9.74
C ASP A 117 20.12 47.46 10.44
N GLU A 118 19.26 48.31 11.01
CA GLU A 118 18.02 47.87 11.68
C GLU A 118 16.87 47.55 10.72
N LEU A 119 16.88 48.07 9.49
CA LEU A 119 15.82 47.79 8.49
C LEU A 119 16.01 46.45 7.76
N ARG A 120 17.17 45.80 7.90
CA ARG A 120 17.45 44.48 7.30
C ARG A 120 16.72 43.35 8.01
N LEU A 121 16.34 43.52 9.28
CA LEU A 121 15.64 42.50 10.06
C LEU A 121 14.13 42.45 9.82
N VAL A 122 13.51 43.53 9.33
CA VAL A 122 12.05 43.59 9.16
C VAL A 122 11.60 43.20 7.74
N TYR A 123 12.46 43.33 6.72
CA TYR A 123 12.09 43.04 5.32
C TYR A 123 13.12 42.23 4.51
N GLY A 124 14.22 41.78 5.14
CA GLY A 124 15.32 41.09 4.44
C GLY A 124 15.15 39.59 4.17
N VAL A 125 14.00 38.98 4.49
CA VAL A 125 13.81 37.51 4.39
C VAL A 125 12.55 37.11 3.60
N SER A 126 11.81 38.04 2.97
CA SER A 126 10.57 37.68 2.25
C SER A 126 10.81 37.02 0.89
N GLU A 127 11.89 37.36 0.18
CA GLU A 127 12.10 36.86 -1.19
C GLU A 127 12.55 35.39 -1.26
N ARG A 128 13.04 34.80 -0.16
CA ARG A 128 13.51 33.39 -0.15
C ARG A 128 12.51 32.41 0.45
N THR A 129 11.56 32.84 1.27
CA THR A 129 10.60 31.95 1.93
C THR A 129 9.33 31.71 1.11
N GLU A 130 8.89 32.71 0.32
CA GLU A 130 7.66 32.58 -0.47
C GLU A 130 7.75 31.52 -1.58
N SER A 131 8.92 31.38 -2.23
CA SER A 131 9.14 30.38 -3.28
C SER A 131 9.35 28.97 -2.72
N ASP A 132 9.98 28.85 -1.55
CA ASP A 132 10.20 27.55 -0.88
C ASP A 132 8.92 27.02 -0.25
N GLY A 133 8.12 27.89 0.39
CA GLY A 133 6.85 27.51 1.00
C GLY A 133 5.80 27.03 -0.02
N ALA A 134 5.68 27.71 -1.16
CA ALA A 134 4.78 27.28 -2.23
C ALA A 134 5.24 25.97 -2.87
N ALA A 135 6.54 25.81 -3.14
CA ALA A 135 7.11 24.56 -3.66
C ALA A 135 6.90 23.39 -2.70
N ASN A 136 7.10 23.61 -1.40
CA ASN A 136 6.85 22.63 -0.35
C ASN A 136 5.36 22.22 -0.30
N LEU A 137 4.45 23.19 -0.39
CA LEU A 137 3.01 22.93 -0.43
C LEU A 137 2.62 22.11 -1.66
N ILE A 138 3.13 22.46 -2.84
CA ILE A 138 2.89 21.71 -4.08
C ILE A 138 3.36 20.25 -3.93
N GLN A 139 4.54 20.02 -3.35
CA GLN A 139 5.03 18.67 -3.07
C GLN A 139 4.10 17.91 -2.12
N LYS A 140 3.61 18.55 -1.04
CA LYS A 140 2.63 17.96 -0.12
C LYS A 140 1.32 17.62 -0.84
N LEU A 141 0.79 18.51 -1.67
CA LEU A 141 -0.43 18.28 -2.46
C LEU A 141 -0.25 17.11 -3.43
N ARG A 142 0.89 17.02 -4.11
CA ARG A 142 1.23 15.87 -4.99
C ARG A 142 1.30 14.56 -4.21
N ALA A 143 1.90 14.55 -3.02
CA ALA A 143 1.97 13.37 -2.17
C ALA A 143 0.58 12.92 -1.69
N ILE A 144 -0.30 13.86 -1.33
CA ILE A 144 -1.70 13.57 -0.97
C ILE A 144 -2.45 12.99 -2.18
N ASN A 145 -2.28 13.60 -3.37
CA ASN A 145 -2.93 13.15 -4.59
C ASN A 145 -2.47 11.74 -5.02
N TYR A 146 -1.18 11.43 -4.81
CA TYR A 146 -0.65 10.08 -5.01
C TYR A 146 -1.26 9.07 -4.03
N ALA A 147 -1.31 9.41 -2.74
CA ALA A 147 -1.94 8.57 -1.73
C ALA A 147 -3.43 8.30 -2.04
N LEU A 148 -4.14 9.29 -2.59
CA LEU A 148 -5.53 9.15 -3.01
C LEU A 148 -5.70 8.09 -4.11
N GLY A 149 -4.84 8.10 -5.12
CA GLY A 149 -4.93 7.17 -6.25
C GLY A 149 -4.50 5.73 -5.92
N GLU A 150 -3.45 5.58 -5.11
CA GLU A 150 -2.89 4.26 -4.80
C GLU A 150 -3.58 3.59 -3.62
N LEU A 151 -3.83 4.34 -2.54
CA LEU A 151 -4.26 3.83 -1.24
C LEU A 151 -5.69 4.22 -0.86
N GLY A 152 -6.29 5.17 -1.59
CA GLY A 152 -7.67 5.62 -1.38
C GLY A 152 -7.82 6.83 -0.44
N GLN A 153 -9.07 7.30 -0.33
CA GLN A 153 -9.43 8.56 0.35
C GLN A 153 -8.98 8.62 1.82
N TRP A 154 -9.19 7.56 2.59
CA TRP A 154 -8.86 7.57 4.02
C TRP A 154 -7.35 7.72 4.28
N CYS A 155 -6.53 7.02 3.48
CA CYS A 155 -5.08 7.14 3.54
C CYS A 155 -4.64 8.57 3.17
N ALA A 156 -5.20 9.13 2.10
CA ALA A 156 -4.93 10.51 1.70
C ALA A 156 -5.32 11.52 2.80
N TYR A 157 -6.47 11.32 3.45
CA TYR A 157 -6.90 12.13 4.60
C TYR A 157 -5.88 12.09 5.74
N LYS A 158 -5.38 10.90 6.11
CA LYS A 158 -4.39 10.75 7.18
C LYS A 158 -3.06 11.42 6.82
N VAL A 159 -2.63 11.33 5.56
CA VAL A 159 -1.42 12.04 5.07
C VAL A 159 -1.62 13.55 5.17
N ALA A 160 -2.75 14.08 4.68
CA ALA A 160 -3.07 15.50 4.74
C ALA A 160 -3.13 16.02 6.19
N HIS A 161 -3.78 15.26 7.08
CA HIS A 161 -3.88 15.59 8.50
C HIS A 161 -2.51 15.56 9.18
N SER A 162 -1.66 14.59 8.85
CA SER A 162 -0.29 14.53 9.38
C SER A 162 0.53 15.77 8.99
N PHE A 163 0.46 16.20 7.72
CA PHE A 163 1.11 17.43 7.27
C PHE A 163 0.58 18.68 7.98
N LEU A 164 -0.74 18.76 8.19
CA LEU A 164 -1.35 19.87 8.91
C LEU A 164 -0.90 19.92 10.37
N THR A 165 -0.96 18.79 11.08
CA THR A 165 -0.53 18.70 12.49
C THR A 165 0.96 18.99 12.65
N ALA A 166 1.80 18.47 11.74
CA ALA A 166 3.23 18.77 11.76
C ALA A 166 3.52 20.27 11.58
N LEU A 167 2.75 20.95 10.72
CA LEU A 167 2.88 22.39 10.51
C LEU A 167 2.42 23.21 11.74
N GLN A 168 1.35 22.77 12.40
CA GLN A 168 0.79 23.45 13.59
C GLN A 168 1.67 23.30 14.83
N ASN A 169 2.39 22.17 14.95
CA ASN A 169 3.28 21.91 16.07
C ASN A 169 4.61 22.66 15.99
N ASP A 170 4.94 23.27 14.85
CA ASP A 170 6.16 24.05 14.71
C ASP A 170 5.96 25.48 15.25
N GLU A 171 6.26 25.67 16.54
CA GLU A 171 6.13 26.97 17.23
C GLU A 171 6.95 28.10 16.59
N ARG A 172 8.03 27.77 15.85
CA ARG A 172 8.89 28.75 15.16
C ARG A 172 8.26 29.31 13.88
N ALA A 173 7.27 28.60 13.34
CA ALA A 173 6.63 28.86 12.06
C ALA A 173 5.35 29.72 12.19
N ASN A 174 4.82 29.88 13.42
CA ASN A 174 3.45 30.36 13.64
C ASN A 174 3.19 31.84 13.25
N TYR A 175 4.24 32.63 13.02
CA TYR A 175 4.17 34.05 12.66
C TYR A 175 4.50 34.33 11.19
N GLN A 176 4.89 33.33 10.40
CA GLN A 176 5.25 33.53 9.00
C GLN A 176 4.01 33.41 8.09
N LEU A 177 3.87 34.35 7.15
CA LEU A 177 2.69 34.44 6.26
C LEU A 177 2.57 33.23 5.31
N ASP A 178 3.70 32.68 4.88
CA ASP A 178 3.79 31.48 4.06
C ASP A 178 3.29 30.22 4.80
N VAL A 179 3.57 30.10 6.09
CA VAL A 179 3.09 29.00 6.94
C VAL A 179 1.57 29.07 7.09
N LYS A 180 1.02 30.25 7.33
CA LYS A 180 -0.45 30.44 7.38
C LYS A 180 -1.12 30.18 6.03
N PHE A 181 -0.45 30.53 4.93
CA PHE A 181 -0.89 30.18 3.59
C PHE A 181 -0.93 28.66 3.40
N GLN A 182 0.15 27.94 3.74
CA GLN A 182 0.19 26.48 3.69
C GLN A 182 -0.89 25.83 4.56
N GLU A 183 -1.05 26.33 5.80
CA GLU A 183 -2.05 25.84 6.75
C GLU A 183 -3.46 25.92 6.16
N SER A 184 -3.80 27.04 5.52
CA SER A 184 -5.13 27.24 4.92
C SER A 184 -5.45 26.23 3.80
N TYR A 185 -4.48 25.88 2.95
CA TYR A 185 -4.67 24.87 1.90
C TYR A 185 -4.75 23.46 2.47
N LEU A 186 -3.89 23.13 3.43
CA LEU A 186 -3.93 21.82 4.07
C LEU A 186 -5.25 21.60 4.84
N GLN A 187 -5.79 22.63 5.50
CA GLN A 187 -7.11 22.58 6.13
C GLN A 187 -8.23 22.30 5.10
N LYS A 188 -8.21 22.96 3.94
CA LYS A 188 -9.17 22.68 2.85
C LYS A 188 -9.09 21.24 2.38
N VAL A 189 -7.88 20.71 2.18
CA VAL A 189 -7.68 19.32 1.74
C VAL A 189 -8.12 18.31 2.79
N VAL A 190 -7.85 18.58 4.07
CA VAL A 190 -8.33 17.74 5.18
C VAL A 190 -9.85 17.70 5.22
N ALA A 191 -10.52 18.86 5.10
CA ALA A 191 -11.97 18.94 5.06
C ALA A 191 -12.56 18.23 3.83
N LEU A 192 -11.92 18.37 2.67
CA LEU A 192 -12.32 17.71 1.43
C LEU A 192 -12.22 16.18 1.52
N LEU A 193 -11.16 15.67 2.13
CA LEU A 193 -10.87 14.24 2.20
C LEU A 193 -11.51 13.54 3.39
N GLN A 194 -12.05 14.29 4.36
CA GLN A 194 -12.63 13.72 5.57
C GLN A 194 -13.71 12.69 5.22
N CYS A 195 -13.48 11.45 5.64
CA CYS A 195 -14.42 10.35 5.48
C CYS A 195 -14.54 9.55 6.77
N GLN A 196 -15.71 8.98 6.98
CA GLN A 196 -15.97 8.04 8.07
C GLN A 196 -16.01 6.64 7.46
N LEU A 197 -15.10 5.77 7.91
CA LEU A 197 -15.14 4.36 7.55
C LEU A 197 -16.07 3.66 8.53
N SER A 198 -17.19 3.13 8.04
CA SER A 198 -18.15 2.38 8.85
C SER A 198 -17.95 0.85 8.76
N GLU A 199 -17.07 0.37 7.87
CA GLU A 199 -16.82 -1.06 7.70
C GLU A 199 -15.32 -1.38 7.83
N GLY A 200 -15.00 -2.24 8.79
CA GLY A 200 -13.65 -2.67 9.15
C GLY A 200 -13.57 -3.09 10.63
N ALA A 201 -12.51 -3.82 11.02
CA ALA A 201 -12.34 -4.43 12.34
C ALA A 201 -12.19 -3.45 13.53
N VAL A 202 -12.43 -2.15 13.31
CA VAL A 202 -12.40 -1.11 14.35
C VAL A 202 -13.69 -0.30 14.24
N ASN A 203 -14.82 -0.93 14.60
CA ASN A 203 -15.95 -0.16 15.09
C ASN A 203 -15.85 -0.14 16.63
N ASP A 204 -15.06 0.77 17.16
CA ASP A 204 -15.10 1.10 18.59
C ASP A 204 -16.26 2.09 18.79
N GLY A 205 -17.46 1.54 18.91
CA GLY A 205 -18.71 2.29 18.78
C GLY A 205 -19.80 1.78 19.70
N GLY A 206 -19.58 1.89 21.02
CA GLY A 206 -20.59 2.39 21.96
C GLY A 206 -21.79 1.50 22.33
N LYS A 207 -21.78 1.07 23.59
CA LYS A 207 -22.95 0.66 24.39
C LYS A 207 -24.24 1.40 24.01
N ASN A 208 -25.27 0.64 23.68
CA ASN A 208 -26.61 0.85 24.24
C ASN A 208 -27.36 -0.48 24.19
N GLY A 209 -27.63 -1.02 25.38
CA GLY A 209 -28.57 -2.11 25.55
C GLY A 209 -29.97 -1.65 25.21
N ALA A 210 -30.66 -2.44 24.41
CA ALA A 210 -32.10 -2.51 24.39
C ALA A 210 -32.47 -3.96 24.07
N ASP A 211 -32.92 -4.64 25.12
CA ASP A 211 -33.53 -5.95 25.09
C ASP A 211 -34.65 -6.02 24.04
N VAL A 212 -34.63 -7.04 23.18
CA VAL A 212 -35.86 -7.68 22.71
C VAL A 212 -35.66 -9.18 22.75
N HIS A 213 -36.54 -9.79 23.55
CA HIS A 213 -36.64 -11.20 23.89
C HIS A 213 -36.90 -12.15 22.70
N SER A 214 -36.31 -13.34 22.86
CA SER A 214 -36.89 -14.68 22.66
C SER A 214 -37.27 -15.11 21.24
N PHE A 215 -36.56 -16.14 20.75
CA PHE A 215 -37.19 -17.42 20.47
C PHE A 215 -36.20 -18.56 20.80
N ASP A 216 -36.62 -19.39 21.74
CA ASP A 216 -36.04 -20.68 22.13
C ASP A 216 -36.18 -21.70 20.99
N ALA A 217 -35.14 -22.50 20.76
CA ALA A 217 -35.25 -23.94 20.49
C ALA A 217 -33.86 -24.62 20.56
N GLN A 218 -33.59 -25.21 21.74
CA GLN A 218 -33.09 -26.59 21.94
C GLN A 218 -31.75 -26.97 21.27
N SER A 219 -30.63 -27.04 21.99
CA SER A 219 -30.22 -27.96 23.08
C SER A 219 -29.34 -29.12 22.58
N VAL A 220 -28.08 -29.11 23.06
CA VAL A 220 -27.29 -30.28 23.53
C VAL A 220 -26.87 -31.26 22.42
N GLU A 221 -25.58 -31.47 22.13
CA GLU A 221 -24.68 -32.30 22.94
C GLU A 221 -23.23 -31.78 22.92
N GLU A 222 -22.72 -31.46 24.11
CA GLU A 222 -21.31 -31.58 24.47
C GLU A 222 -20.99 -33.08 24.58
N ILE A 223 -19.96 -33.56 23.88
CA ILE A 223 -19.31 -34.82 24.25
C ILE A 223 -17.81 -34.56 24.44
N GLU A 224 -17.45 -34.87 25.67
CA GLU A 224 -16.21 -34.79 26.41
C GLU A 224 -15.11 -35.74 25.88
N GLU A 225 -13.90 -35.47 26.37
CA GLU A 225 -12.62 -36.11 26.12
C GLU A 225 -12.61 -37.65 26.19
N GLY A 226 -11.67 -38.27 25.47
CA GLY A 226 -11.41 -39.72 25.59
C GLY A 226 -10.21 -40.23 24.80
N GLU A 227 -9.06 -40.22 25.46
CA GLU A 227 -7.82 -41.00 25.31
C GLU A 227 -7.60 -41.94 24.10
N LEU A 228 -6.39 -41.84 23.54
CA LEU A 228 -5.80 -42.79 22.58
C LEU A 228 -5.40 -44.12 23.25
N PRO A 229 -5.81 -45.30 22.74
CA PRO A 229 -5.11 -46.54 23.02
C PRO A 229 -3.97 -46.75 22.01
N ASN A 230 -2.76 -46.83 22.53
CA ASN A 230 -1.61 -47.45 21.85
C ASN A 230 -1.96 -48.88 21.43
N SER A 231 -1.87 -49.19 20.14
CA SER A 231 -1.74 -50.57 19.68
C SER A 231 -0.61 -50.69 18.67
N HIS A 232 0.53 -51.21 19.16
CA HIS A 232 1.52 -51.90 18.38
C HIS A 232 0.90 -53.09 17.61
N GLY A 233 1.33 -53.30 16.36
CA GLY A 233 1.06 -54.51 15.58
C GLY A 233 1.58 -54.34 14.15
N ARG A 234 2.89 -54.54 13.94
CA ARG A 234 3.53 -55.75 13.38
C ARG A 234 3.34 -55.87 11.85
N TRP A 235 4.44 -55.58 11.16
CA TRP A 235 4.73 -55.86 9.76
C TRP A 235 4.54 -57.34 9.39
N HIS A 236 3.93 -57.57 8.23
CA HIS A 236 4.29 -58.61 7.28
C HIS A 236 3.99 -58.14 5.86
#